data_AF-A0A939XZR5-F1
#
_entry.id   AF-A0A939XZR5-F1
#
_cell.length_a   1.000
_cell.length_b   1.000
_cell.length_c   1.000
_cell.angle_alpha   90.00
_cell.angle_beta   90.00
_cell.angle_gamma   90.00
#
_symmetry.space_group_name_H-M   'P 1'
#
loop_
_entity.id
_entity.type
_entity.pdbx_description
1 polymer ?
#
loop_
_entity_poly.entity_id
_entity_poly.type
_entity_poly.pdbx_seq_one_letter_code
_entity_poly.pdbx_strand_id
1 'polypeptide(L)'
;MMKTFNKIAFLFMMVLMVVSCIDKTPDYDNFPTKDVDFTYRVDDDRYGLDFYVVSTIEFTNTSSKSGSVMWDFGDGTTSTEMNPSHKYATSGIYQVTLTVDGVGSRTYPLLIYDIAPMLSVAEQSATPVVINDVNVQLDIELPNPENLTCRYVWTFPDGTRDAQGNLISTFEGYSHEDGTIDNPGKLTFSNIGSQRITLQTWFDINGENRRLEDSYVNVQVGSSIPAPTLYYATQGGNIMAVKLVDLSQLPAGTKNLPFDMGVNSGNMPTTLVFATEKTVTDSATIEQDNIYILDCGKQYYYINDEAGNLGDGKITVMSADGMTTNVMVTNVGGPAFNDPFQGCTDGTTLYYTDRNTGIRTLPLTARGETEQTNYTSTAGYYVINNQLSYYGQGIAYGAIHTGLYLDRTGMFWWGKNYSGNGIYRFRPSDIGKTGTGVPIPHPIVLETTQPRAFTLDEDLGYLYVWMTKGTTPGVGFTQYNIPAENATVTYDKYVHFITMEADPINTTDAEGVYTTQFAVDAQTHYVYFGFRAATTEKTYTTGLYYFNPDDGKVYNFNGNKDKILGLCINPRLTNLF
;
A
#
# COMPACT_ATOMS: atom_id res chain seq x y z
N MET A 1 -12.05 -31.94 72.32
CA MET A 1 -13.21 -31.05 72.48
C MET A 1 -12.98 -29.85 71.56
N MET A 2 -13.87 -29.69 70.57
CA MET A 2 -14.02 -28.56 69.64
C MET A 2 -12.90 -28.24 68.63
N LYS A 3 -12.71 -29.16 67.67
CA LYS A 3 -12.63 -28.80 66.24
C LYS A 3 -14.06 -28.70 65.71
N THR A 4 -14.71 -27.55 65.89
CA THR A 4 -16.06 -27.29 65.37
C THR A 4 -16.33 -25.81 65.56
N PHE A 5 -15.97 -24.95 64.59
CA PHE A 5 -16.63 -23.64 64.42
C PHE A 5 -16.35 -22.92 63.08
N ASN A 6 -15.56 -23.48 62.15
CA ASN A 6 -15.34 -22.88 60.83
C ASN A 6 -16.01 -23.61 59.65
N LYS A 7 -17.03 -24.43 59.92
CA LYS A 7 -17.90 -25.04 58.87
C LYS A 7 -19.41 -24.76 59.09
N ILE A 8 -19.75 -23.78 59.93
CA ILE A 8 -21.16 -23.44 60.25
C ILE A 8 -21.59 -22.08 59.68
N ALA A 9 -20.66 -21.25 59.17
CA ALA A 9 -21.04 -20.09 58.35
C ALA A 9 -21.30 -20.43 56.87
N PHE A 10 -20.94 -21.63 56.43
CA PHE A 10 -21.03 -22.05 55.02
C PHE A 10 -22.19 -23.04 54.74
N LEU A 11 -22.99 -23.40 55.76
CA LEU A 11 -24.14 -24.31 55.63
C LEU A 11 -25.49 -23.64 55.93
N PHE A 12 -25.52 -22.33 56.17
CA PHE A 12 -26.77 -21.54 56.22
C PHE A 12 -26.99 -20.66 54.98
N MET A 13 -26.06 -20.72 54.01
CA MET A 13 -26.14 -20.00 52.73
C MET A 13 -26.29 -20.96 51.54
N MET A 14 -26.82 -22.17 51.77
CA MET A 14 -27.02 -23.17 50.71
C MET A 14 -28.32 -23.99 50.84
N VAL A 15 -29.29 -23.52 51.64
CA VAL A 15 -30.68 -24.05 51.66
C VAL A 15 -31.66 -22.89 51.79
N LEU A 16 -31.82 -22.12 50.72
CA LEU A 16 -32.98 -21.27 50.41
C LEU A 16 -32.89 -20.86 48.92
N MET A 17 -32.72 -21.87 48.05
CA MET A 17 -32.93 -21.74 46.60
C MET A 17 -33.90 -22.83 46.15
N VAL A 18 -35.15 -22.74 46.62
CA VAL A 18 -36.24 -23.50 46.00
C VAL A 18 -37.48 -22.62 46.02
N VAL A 19 -37.77 -22.04 44.84
CA VAL A 19 -39.00 -21.34 44.41
C VAL A 19 -39.39 -20.12 45.25
N SER A 20 -39.24 -18.88 44.78
CA SER A 20 -39.85 -18.41 43.54
C SER A 20 -38.84 -17.69 42.63
N CYS A 21 -38.36 -18.41 41.61
CA CYS A 21 -38.56 -17.81 40.29
C CYS A 21 -40.07 -17.62 40.18
N ILE A 22 -40.56 -16.39 40.36
CA ILE A 22 -41.55 -15.98 39.39
C ILE A 22 -40.72 -15.97 38.11
N ASP A 23 -40.73 -17.09 37.39
CA ASP A 23 -40.65 -16.97 35.95
C ASP A 23 -41.72 -15.93 35.65
N LYS A 24 -41.32 -14.71 35.31
CA LYS A 24 -42.16 -13.95 34.40
C LYS A 24 -42.28 -14.94 33.24
N THR A 25 -43.42 -15.61 33.15
CA THR A 25 -43.82 -16.37 31.97
C THR A 25 -43.27 -15.57 30.80
N PRO A 26 -42.36 -16.12 29.97
CA PRO A 26 -41.88 -15.38 28.83
C PRO A 26 -43.12 -14.90 28.12
N ASP A 27 -43.25 -13.59 27.97
CA ASP A 27 -44.40 -13.02 27.30
C ASP A 27 -44.33 -13.57 25.87
N TYR A 28 -45.19 -14.55 25.58
CA TYR A 28 -45.09 -15.40 24.40
C TYR A 28 -45.46 -14.65 23.12
N ASP A 29 -45.66 -13.33 23.22
CA ASP A 29 -46.27 -12.49 22.21
C ASP A 29 -45.28 -11.56 21.48
N ASN A 30 -43.99 -11.50 21.88
CA ASN A 30 -43.03 -10.50 21.35
C ASN A 30 -41.90 -11.06 20.47
N PHE A 31 -42.24 -11.87 19.46
CA PHE A 31 -41.27 -12.37 18.47
C PHE A 31 -41.03 -11.38 17.31
N PRO A 32 -39.85 -11.43 16.65
CA PRO A 32 -39.61 -10.68 15.42
C PRO A 32 -40.69 -10.97 14.37
N THR A 33 -41.34 -9.91 13.87
CA THR A 33 -42.43 -10.03 12.90
C THR A 33 -42.33 -8.97 11.81
N LYS A 34 -43.05 -9.17 10.71
CA LYS A 34 -43.21 -8.17 9.64
C LYS A 34 -44.38 -7.22 9.88
N ASP A 35 -45.22 -7.51 10.87
CA ASP A 35 -46.38 -6.69 11.23
C ASP A 35 -46.00 -5.51 12.13
N VAL A 36 -44.82 -5.58 12.72
CA VAL A 36 -44.14 -4.48 13.41
C VAL A 36 -43.03 -3.97 12.51
N ASP A 37 -43.04 -2.67 12.23
CA ASP A 37 -42.02 -2.05 11.41
C ASP A 37 -41.89 -0.57 11.75
N PHE A 38 -40.76 0.01 11.38
CA PHE A 38 -40.52 1.44 11.55
C PHE A 38 -39.51 1.97 10.54
N THR A 39 -39.58 3.27 10.32
CA THR A 39 -38.56 4.04 9.61
C THR A 39 -37.93 5.06 10.55
N TYR A 40 -36.77 5.57 10.17
CA TYR A 40 -36.08 6.62 10.90
C TYR A 40 -35.41 7.60 9.94
N ARG A 41 -35.26 8.85 10.36
CA ARG A 41 -34.58 9.92 9.62
C ARG A 41 -33.97 10.94 10.57
N VAL A 42 -32.98 11.69 10.10
CA VAL A 42 -32.48 12.85 10.84
C VAL A 42 -33.47 14.01 10.69
N ASP A 43 -33.75 14.71 11.80
CA ASP A 43 -34.55 15.95 11.86
C ASP A 43 -33.71 17.17 11.40
N ASP A 44 -32.99 17.01 10.29
CA ASP A 44 -32.20 18.07 9.65
C ASP A 44 -32.05 17.78 8.15
N ASP A 45 -32.49 18.72 7.33
CA ASP A 45 -32.37 18.63 5.87
C ASP A 45 -30.91 18.77 5.39
N ARG A 46 -29.98 19.25 6.24
CA ARG A 46 -28.56 19.44 5.91
C ARG A 46 -27.74 18.15 5.93
N TYR A 47 -28.14 17.17 6.75
CA TYR A 47 -27.40 15.92 6.98
C TYR A 47 -28.30 14.68 6.85
N GLY A 48 -29.42 14.78 6.13
CA GLY A 48 -30.53 13.82 6.15
C GLY A 48 -30.22 12.35 5.82
N LEU A 49 -29.01 12.05 5.34
CA LEU A 49 -28.54 10.68 5.04
C LEU A 49 -27.47 10.17 6.03
N ASP A 50 -26.89 11.04 6.85
CA ASP A 50 -25.79 10.72 7.77
C ASP A 50 -26.21 10.92 9.23
N PHE A 51 -26.12 9.83 10.01
CA PHE A 51 -26.49 9.84 11.42
C PHE A 51 -25.26 10.12 12.27
N TYR A 52 -25.05 11.38 12.65
CA TYR A 52 -23.97 11.76 13.55
C TYR A 52 -24.37 11.67 15.02
N VAL A 53 -23.38 11.59 15.92
CA VAL A 53 -23.60 11.87 17.34
C VAL A 53 -24.35 13.19 17.49
N VAL A 54 -25.19 13.30 18.53
CA VAL A 54 -26.01 14.47 18.89
C VAL A 54 -27.05 14.94 17.87
N SER A 55 -27.12 14.36 16.66
CA SER A 55 -28.22 14.55 15.72
C SER A 55 -29.54 14.05 16.31
N THR A 56 -30.62 14.82 16.14
CA THR A 56 -31.98 14.39 16.48
C THR A 56 -32.45 13.41 15.41
N ILE A 57 -32.77 12.18 15.80
CA ILE A 57 -33.30 11.14 14.91
C ILE A 57 -34.77 10.93 15.24
N GLU A 58 -35.64 11.14 14.26
CA GLU A 58 -37.07 10.84 14.36
C GLU A 58 -37.34 9.39 13.97
N PHE A 59 -38.02 8.65 14.84
CA PHE A 59 -38.49 7.31 14.57
C PHE A 59 -39.98 7.35 14.27
N THR A 60 -40.38 6.77 13.14
CA THR A 60 -41.79 6.66 12.73
C THR A 60 -42.23 5.21 12.77
N ASN A 61 -43.20 4.90 13.63
CA ASN A 61 -43.82 3.58 13.63
C ASN A 61 -44.68 3.40 12.36
N THR A 62 -44.37 2.38 11.57
CA THR A 62 -45.08 2.02 10.33
C THR A 62 -45.73 0.63 10.42
N SER A 63 -45.95 0.13 11.64
CA SER A 63 -46.52 -1.18 11.93
C SER A 63 -47.93 -1.31 11.31
N SER A 64 -48.23 -2.50 10.80
CA SER A 64 -49.53 -2.81 10.18
C SER A 64 -50.63 -3.09 11.22
N LYS A 65 -50.25 -3.20 12.50
CA LYS A 65 -51.10 -3.45 13.67
C LYS A 65 -50.84 -2.40 14.75
N SER A 66 -51.89 -2.01 15.46
CA SER A 66 -51.83 -1.03 16.56
C SER A 66 -51.86 -1.71 17.92
N GLY A 67 -51.06 -1.20 18.86
CA GLY A 67 -50.96 -1.67 20.24
C GLY A 67 -50.11 -0.70 21.06
N SER A 68 -49.93 -0.98 22.35
CA SER A 68 -48.95 -0.25 23.18
C SER A 68 -47.55 -0.48 22.64
N VAL A 69 -46.74 0.57 22.55
CA VAL A 69 -45.38 0.46 22.00
C VAL A 69 -44.29 0.67 23.04
N MET A 70 -43.18 0.00 22.81
CA MET A 70 -41.94 0.18 23.57
C MET A 70 -40.77 0.22 22.58
N TRP A 71 -39.98 1.27 22.67
CA TRP A 71 -38.73 1.46 21.96
C TRP A 71 -37.55 1.15 22.88
N ASP A 72 -36.58 0.40 22.37
CA ASP A 72 -35.24 0.27 22.92
C ASP A 72 -34.27 0.80 21.86
N PHE A 73 -33.52 1.84 22.19
CA PHE A 73 -32.62 2.48 21.23
C PHE A 73 -31.25 1.79 21.15
N GLY A 74 -31.01 0.73 21.93
CA GLY A 74 -29.77 -0.04 21.93
C GLY A 74 -28.62 0.61 22.70
N ASP A 75 -28.83 1.78 23.30
CA ASP A 75 -27.87 2.52 24.14
C ASP A 75 -28.23 2.49 25.63
N GLY A 76 -29.24 1.69 26.00
CA GLY A 76 -29.78 1.58 27.35
C GLY A 76 -30.93 2.54 27.66
N THR A 77 -31.32 3.39 26.70
CA THR A 77 -32.49 4.27 26.82
C THR A 77 -33.70 3.71 26.06
N THR A 78 -34.90 4.12 26.48
CA THR A 78 -36.18 3.57 25.99
C THR A 78 -37.25 4.65 25.88
N SER A 79 -38.27 4.44 25.04
CA SER A 79 -39.45 5.33 24.94
C SER A 79 -40.76 4.57 24.76
N THR A 80 -41.86 5.13 25.24
CA THR A 80 -43.24 4.62 25.00
C THR A 80 -44.04 5.53 24.06
N GLU A 81 -43.40 6.53 23.45
CA GLU A 81 -44.05 7.41 22.47
C GLU A 81 -44.29 6.67 21.16
N MET A 82 -45.35 7.05 20.45
CA MET A 82 -45.68 6.41 19.17
C MET A 82 -44.60 6.63 18.12
N ASN A 83 -44.09 7.86 18.03
CA ASN A 83 -43.04 8.28 17.11
C ASN A 83 -42.03 9.14 17.89
N PRO A 84 -41.08 8.53 18.63
CA PRO A 84 -40.13 9.27 19.46
C PRO A 84 -39.05 9.96 18.61
N SER A 85 -38.43 10.97 19.20
CA SER A 85 -37.11 11.45 18.77
C SER A 85 -36.04 10.98 19.75
N HIS A 86 -34.82 10.74 19.26
CA HIS A 86 -33.69 10.29 20.09
C HIS A 86 -32.36 10.89 19.62
N LYS A 87 -31.40 10.99 20.54
CA LYS A 87 -30.02 11.46 20.28
C LYS A 87 -29.00 10.50 20.88
N TYR A 88 -28.01 10.11 20.10
CA TYR A 88 -26.91 9.26 20.56
C TYR A 88 -25.70 10.11 20.97
N ALA A 89 -25.16 9.87 22.16
CA ALA A 89 -24.01 10.62 22.69
C ALA A 89 -22.65 10.11 22.20
N THR A 90 -22.60 8.86 21.71
CA THR A 90 -21.36 8.20 21.28
C THR A 90 -21.54 7.56 19.91
N SER A 91 -20.49 7.53 19.10
CA SER A 91 -20.50 6.83 17.82
C SER A 91 -20.52 5.32 18.03
N GLY A 92 -21.23 4.57 17.17
CA GLY A 92 -21.33 3.13 17.30
C GLY A 92 -22.47 2.54 16.49
N ILE A 93 -22.61 1.22 16.55
CA ILE A 93 -23.74 0.50 15.96
C ILE A 93 -24.73 0.17 17.07
N TYR A 94 -25.96 0.65 16.93
CA TYR A 94 -27.04 0.46 17.89
C TYR A 94 -28.13 -0.44 17.32
N GLN A 95 -28.63 -1.37 18.13
CA GLN A 95 -29.71 -2.27 17.73
C GLN A 95 -31.06 -1.70 18.16
N VAL A 96 -31.62 -0.83 17.32
CA VAL A 96 -32.90 -0.16 17.64
C VAL A 96 -34.03 -1.15 17.48
N THR A 97 -34.81 -1.33 18.55
CA THR A 97 -35.91 -2.28 18.61
C THR A 97 -37.22 -1.59 18.92
N LEU A 98 -38.22 -1.76 18.05
CA LEU A 98 -39.62 -1.44 18.31
C LEU A 98 -40.35 -2.72 18.72
N THR A 99 -41.08 -2.67 19.84
CA THR A 99 -41.98 -3.74 20.30
C THR A 99 -43.40 -3.20 20.35
N VAL A 100 -44.36 -3.94 19.78
CA VAL A 100 -45.80 -3.66 19.87
C VAL A 100 -46.43 -4.78 20.68
N ASP A 101 -47.00 -4.43 21.84
CA ASP A 101 -47.55 -5.37 22.80
C ASP A 101 -48.66 -6.25 22.18
N GLY A 102 -48.57 -7.56 22.38
CA GLY A 102 -49.48 -8.55 21.79
C GLY A 102 -49.28 -8.79 20.28
N VAL A 103 -48.25 -8.22 19.64
CA VAL A 103 -47.99 -8.37 18.20
C VAL A 103 -46.60 -8.93 17.90
N GLY A 104 -45.54 -8.36 18.49
CA GLY A 104 -44.18 -8.72 18.14
C GLY A 104 -43.17 -7.58 18.24
N SER A 105 -41.98 -7.80 17.68
CA SER A 105 -40.90 -6.82 17.64
C SER A 105 -40.24 -6.71 16.25
N ARG A 106 -39.46 -5.65 16.05
CA ARG A 106 -38.60 -5.44 14.88
C ARG A 106 -37.32 -4.73 15.33
N THR A 107 -36.18 -5.20 14.84
CA THR A 107 -34.86 -4.62 15.14
C THR A 107 -34.11 -4.25 13.87
N TYR A 108 -33.53 -3.05 13.83
CA TYR A 108 -32.62 -2.60 12.77
C TYR A 108 -31.30 -2.09 13.35
N PRO A 109 -30.15 -2.43 12.74
CA PRO A 109 -28.89 -1.80 13.09
C PRO A 109 -28.87 -0.35 12.59
N LEU A 110 -28.49 0.58 13.46
CA LEU A 110 -28.29 1.99 13.16
C LEU A 110 -26.83 2.36 13.46
N LEU A 111 -26.08 2.76 12.44
CA LEU A 111 -24.72 3.25 12.58
C LEU A 111 -24.73 4.75 12.85
N ILE A 112 -24.15 5.15 13.98
CA ILE A 112 -23.92 6.54 14.36
C ILE A 112 -22.45 6.87 14.16
N TYR A 113 -22.17 7.84 13.29
CA TYR A 113 -20.83 8.35 13.02
C TYR A 113 -20.41 9.38 14.08
N ASP A 114 -19.11 9.44 14.37
CA ASP A 114 -18.57 10.60 15.08
C ASP A 114 -18.43 11.79 14.12
N ILE A 115 -18.29 12.99 14.68
CA ILE A 115 -18.08 14.21 13.91
C ILE A 115 -16.57 14.42 13.71
N ALA A 116 -16.15 14.49 12.44
CA ALA A 116 -14.78 14.81 12.06
C ALA A 116 -14.77 15.85 10.93
N PRO A 117 -13.82 16.80 10.94
CA PRO A 117 -13.64 17.74 9.84
C PRO A 117 -13.03 17.02 8.64
N MET A 118 -13.52 17.29 7.43
CA MET A 118 -12.89 16.88 6.18
C MET A 118 -12.18 18.08 5.57
N LEU A 119 -10.90 17.89 5.22
CA LEU A 119 -10.08 18.91 4.60
C LEU A 119 -9.84 18.58 3.12
N SER A 120 -10.03 19.56 2.25
CA SER A 120 -9.86 19.38 0.81
C SER A 120 -9.21 20.60 0.14
N VAL A 121 -8.81 20.43 -1.13
CA VAL A 121 -8.38 21.55 -1.98
C VAL A 121 -9.61 22.10 -2.68
N ALA A 122 -9.95 23.36 -2.39
CA ALA A 122 -11.11 24.06 -2.94
C ALA A 122 -10.82 24.57 -4.36
N GLU A 123 -9.69 25.25 -4.52
CA GLU A 123 -9.29 25.92 -5.75
C GLU A 123 -7.78 25.87 -5.92
N GLN A 124 -7.35 25.77 -7.16
CA GLN A 124 -5.96 25.96 -7.56
C GLN A 124 -5.88 26.84 -8.82
N SER A 125 -4.91 27.75 -8.86
CA SER A 125 -4.78 28.69 -9.98
C SER A 125 -4.26 28.05 -11.28
N ALA A 126 -3.70 26.83 -11.21
CA ALA A 126 -3.26 26.04 -12.36
C ALA A 126 -3.15 24.55 -11.99
N THR A 127 -3.14 23.68 -13.01
CA THR A 127 -2.87 22.24 -12.92
C THR A 127 -1.67 21.89 -13.82
N PRO A 128 -0.63 21.17 -13.34
CA PRO A 128 -0.41 20.72 -11.95
C PRO A 128 -0.01 21.87 -11.00
N VAL A 129 -0.05 21.62 -9.69
CA VAL A 129 0.49 22.54 -8.68
C VAL A 129 2.02 22.48 -8.75
N VAL A 130 2.68 23.61 -9.02
CA VAL A 130 4.14 23.72 -9.15
C VAL A 130 4.69 24.62 -8.05
N ILE A 131 5.89 24.32 -7.54
CA ILE A 131 6.55 25.10 -6.49
C ILE A 131 6.55 26.61 -6.80
N ASN A 132 6.20 27.42 -5.80
CA ASN A 132 6.14 28.90 -5.79
C ASN A 132 5.20 29.58 -6.82
N ASP A 133 4.70 28.86 -7.82
CA ASP A 133 3.98 29.45 -8.95
C ASP A 133 2.45 29.31 -8.87
N VAL A 134 1.97 28.28 -8.16
CA VAL A 134 0.54 27.95 -8.09
C VAL A 134 -0.04 28.25 -6.71
N ASN A 135 -1.10 29.06 -6.69
CA ASN A 135 -1.88 29.33 -5.49
C ASN A 135 -2.88 28.20 -5.26
N VAL A 136 -2.97 27.74 -4.01
CA VAL A 136 -3.91 26.71 -3.55
C VAL A 136 -4.75 27.30 -2.43
N GLN A 137 -6.06 27.09 -2.49
CA GLN A 137 -6.99 27.43 -1.43
C GLN A 137 -7.63 26.16 -0.90
N LEU A 138 -7.73 26.06 0.43
CA LEU A 138 -8.26 24.89 1.12
C LEU A 138 -9.71 25.14 1.55
N ASP A 139 -10.48 24.05 1.64
CA ASP A 139 -11.85 24.06 2.18
C ASP A 139 -11.99 23.09 3.35
N ILE A 140 -12.91 23.42 4.27
CA ILE A 140 -13.29 22.56 5.39
C ILE A 140 -14.77 22.23 5.26
N GLU A 141 -15.07 20.94 5.24
CA GLU A 141 -16.42 20.45 5.46
C GLU A 141 -16.49 19.84 6.87
N LEU A 142 -17.43 20.31 7.70
CA LEU A 142 -17.61 19.80 9.06
C LEU A 142 -19.11 19.62 9.34
N PRO A 143 -19.58 18.38 9.54
CA PRO A 143 -20.92 18.14 10.07
C PRO A 143 -21.07 18.79 11.46
N ASN A 144 -22.00 19.73 11.59
CA ASN A 144 -22.22 20.47 12.84
C ASN A 144 -23.73 20.63 13.12
N PRO A 145 -24.41 19.53 13.52
CA PRO A 145 -25.87 19.52 13.70
C PRO A 145 -26.35 20.54 14.74
N GLU A 146 -25.54 20.78 15.77
CA GLU A 146 -25.85 21.70 16.86
C GLU A 146 -25.43 23.16 16.57
N ASN A 147 -24.88 23.43 15.37
CA ASN A 147 -24.43 24.75 14.92
C ASN A 147 -23.49 25.45 15.91
N LEU A 148 -22.58 24.66 16.51
CA LEU A 148 -21.65 25.13 17.53
C LEU A 148 -20.54 26.00 16.92
N THR A 149 -20.04 26.96 17.69
CA THR A 149 -18.82 27.69 17.32
C THR A 149 -17.63 26.73 17.33
N CYS A 150 -16.82 26.80 16.29
CA CYS A 150 -15.69 25.92 16.06
C CYS A 150 -14.40 26.74 16.08
N ARG A 151 -13.35 26.17 16.67
CA ARG A 151 -11.98 26.67 16.57
C ARG A 151 -11.16 25.73 15.69
N TYR A 152 -10.41 26.31 14.76
CA TYR A 152 -9.58 25.60 13.79
C TYR A 152 -8.11 26.00 13.97
N VAL A 153 -7.24 25.02 14.16
CA VAL A 153 -5.79 25.24 14.18
C VAL A 153 -5.17 24.46 13.03
N TRP A 154 -4.65 25.21 12.08
CA TRP A 154 -3.98 24.72 10.88
C TRP A 154 -2.48 24.65 11.14
N THR A 155 -1.83 23.58 10.70
CA THR A 155 -0.37 23.46 10.66
C THR A 155 0.07 23.18 9.23
N PHE A 156 1.02 23.97 8.75
CA PHE A 156 1.54 23.91 7.39
C PHE A 156 2.96 23.33 7.37
N PRO A 157 3.35 22.65 6.29
CA PRO A 157 4.70 22.15 6.14
C PRO A 157 5.70 23.30 5.93
N ASP A 158 6.97 23.02 6.18
CA ASP A 158 8.06 23.95 5.90
C ASP A 158 7.95 24.50 4.46
N GLY A 159 8.14 25.82 4.31
CA GLY A 159 8.15 26.46 3.00
C GLY A 159 6.78 26.87 2.45
N THR A 160 5.71 26.71 3.22
CA THR A 160 4.40 27.30 2.90
C THR A 160 4.43 28.82 3.10
N ARG A 161 3.82 29.55 2.16
CA ARG A 161 3.66 31.01 2.20
C ARG A 161 2.21 31.43 2.05
N ASP A 162 1.84 32.52 2.71
CA ASP A 162 0.54 33.18 2.58
C ASP A 162 0.43 33.98 1.27
N ALA A 163 -0.73 34.60 1.05
CA ALA A 163 -1.02 35.41 -0.14
C ALA A 163 -0.15 36.68 -0.26
N GLN A 164 0.50 37.10 0.83
CA GLN A 164 1.45 38.23 0.85
C GLN A 164 2.90 37.76 0.66
N GLY A 165 3.13 36.45 0.56
CA GLY A 165 4.44 35.83 0.37
C GLY A 165 5.22 35.58 1.67
N ASN A 166 4.63 35.80 2.85
CA ASN A 166 5.29 35.55 4.12
C ASN A 166 5.25 34.05 4.45
N LEU A 167 6.30 33.53 5.09
CA LEU A 167 6.29 32.15 5.58
C LEU A 167 5.25 31.99 6.69
N ILE A 168 4.46 30.93 6.59
CA ILE A 168 3.43 30.58 7.57
C ILE A 168 3.58 29.12 7.98
N SER A 169 3.63 28.86 9.28
CA SER A 169 3.67 27.50 9.84
C SER A 169 2.36 27.10 10.50
N THR A 170 1.56 28.07 10.95
CA THR A 170 0.29 27.86 11.62
C THR A 170 -0.69 28.98 11.32
N PHE A 171 -1.98 28.65 11.28
CA PHE A 171 -3.07 29.63 11.23
C PHE A 171 -4.15 29.20 12.22
N GLU A 172 -4.73 30.15 12.95
CA GLU A 172 -5.83 29.91 13.88
C GLU A 172 -7.04 30.71 13.41
N GLY A 173 -8.20 30.06 13.35
CA GLY A 173 -9.45 30.63 12.86
C GLY A 173 -10.67 30.07 13.58
N TYR A 174 -11.82 30.73 13.39
CA TYR A 174 -13.08 30.35 14.01
C TYR A 174 -14.22 30.27 12.99
N SER A 175 -15.28 29.53 13.33
CA SER A 175 -16.57 29.65 12.64
C SER A 175 -17.38 30.82 13.21
N HIS A 176 -18.21 31.42 12.37
CA HIS A 176 -19.03 32.58 12.70
C HIS A 176 -20.53 32.27 12.58
N GLU A 177 -21.38 33.08 13.22
CA GLU A 177 -22.84 32.90 13.24
C GLU A 177 -23.48 32.93 11.84
N ASP A 178 -22.84 33.59 10.88
CA ASP A 178 -23.29 33.67 9.49
C ASP A 178 -22.91 32.44 8.64
N GLY A 179 -22.28 31.43 9.26
CA GLY A 179 -21.82 30.21 8.62
C GLY A 179 -20.46 30.33 7.94
N THR A 180 -19.82 31.50 7.97
CA THR A 180 -18.45 31.67 7.45
C THR A 180 -17.41 31.11 8.40
N ILE A 181 -16.24 30.76 7.85
CA ILE A 181 -15.10 30.24 8.61
C ILE A 181 -13.87 31.04 8.24
N ASP A 182 -13.07 31.42 9.23
CA ASP A 182 -11.76 32.03 9.00
C ASP A 182 -10.84 31.03 8.26
N ASN A 183 -10.32 31.46 7.11
CA ASN A 183 -9.49 30.64 6.24
C ASN A 183 -8.06 31.23 6.13
N PRO A 184 -7.01 30.41 6.06
CA PRO A 184 -5.64 30.88 5.84
C PRO A 184 -5.44 31.60 4.49
N GLY A 185 -6.42 31.54 3.58
CA GLY A 185 -6.39 32.18 2.28
C GLY A 185 -5.61 31.37 1.25
N LYS A 186 -5.09 32.06 0.24
CA LYS A 186 -4.28 31.43 -0.82
C LYS A 186 -2.87 31.12 -0.31
N LEU A 187 -2.44 29.89 -0.57
CA LEU A 187 -1.15 29.36 -0.14
C LEU A 187 -0.27 29.03 -1.36
N THR A 188 1.03 29.20 -1.21
CA THR A 188 2.05 28.68 -2.16
C THR A 188 3.08 27.84 -1.40
N PHE A 189 3.77 26.94 -2.10
CA PHE A 189 4.69 25.98 -1.49
C PHE A 189 6.07 26.02 -2.17
N SER A 190 7.16 26.05 -1.41
CA SER A 190 8.52 26.10 -1.95
C SER A 190 9.18 24.73 -2.19
N ASN A 191 8.52 23.65 -1.77
CA ASN A 191 9.08 22.30 -1.74
C ASN A 191 8.27 21.36 -2.64
N ILE A 192 8.97 20.45 -3.31
CA ILE A 192 8.40 19.38 -4.12
C ILE A 192 7.93 18.26 -3.19
N GLY A 193 6.89 17.53 -3.57
CA GLY A 193 6.39 16.35 -2.86
C GLY A 193 4.99 16.57 -2.28
N SER A 194 4.54 15.63 -1.46
CA SER A 194 3.29 15.80 -0.70
C SER A 194 3.46 16.82 0.41
N GLN A 195 2.85 17.98 0.25
CA GLN A 195 2.79 19.01 1.28
C GLN A 195 1.59 18.71 2.19
N ARG A 196 1.84 18.12 3.35
CA ARG A 196 0.80 17.73 4.30
C ARG A 196 0.39 18.93 5.16
N ILE A 197 -0.87 19.34 5.03
CA ILE A 197 -1.51 20.33 5.91
C ILE A 197 -2.37 19.56 6.90
N THR A 198 -2.26 19.86 8.19
CA THR A 198 -3.07 19.24 9.23
C THR A 198 -3.99 20.26 9.88
N LEU A 199 -5.20 19.83 10.23
CA LEU A 199 -6.22 20.63 10.87
C LEU A 199 -6.63 19.96 12.18
N GLN A 200 -6.53 20.71 13.27
CA GLN A 200 -7.09 20.33 14.55
C GLN A 200 -8.32 21.19 14.82
N THR A 201 -9.41 20.56 15.25
CA THR A 201 -10.71 21.24 15.42
C THR A 201 -11.28 21.02 16.81
N TRP A 202 -11.90 22.06 17.38
CA TRP A 202 -12.62 22.00 18.65
C TRP A 202 -14.01 22.60 18.50
N PHE A 203 -15.00 21.98 19.13
CA PHE A 203 -16.28 22.62 19.43
C PHE A 203 -16.17 23.39 20.74
N ASP A 204 -16.67 24.63 20.74
CA ASP A 204 -16.92 25.39 21.96
C ASP A 204 -18.36 25.16 22.42
N ILE A 205 -18.58 24.13 23.24
CA ILE A 205 -19.88 23.82 23.85
C ILE A 205 -20.00 24.66 25.12
N ASN A 206 -20.49 25.89 25.04
CA ASN A 206 -20.73 26.74 26.22
C ASN A 206 -19.53 26.83 27.19
N GLY A 207 -18.29 26.87 26.69
CA GLY A 207 -17.06 26.87 27.50
C GLY A 207 -16.41 25.50 27.73
N GLU A 208 -17.03 24.41 27.28
CA GLU A 208 -16.42 23.08 27.20
C GLU A 208 -15.83 22.84 25.81
N ASN A 209 -14.49 22.84 25.72
CA ASN A 209 -13.76 22.60 24.48
C ASN A 209 -13.70 21.09 24.17
N ARG A 210 -14.63 20.57 23.35
CA ARG A 210 -14.53 19.20 22.83
C ARG A 210 -13.58 19.18 21.62
N ARG A 211 -12.48 18.43 21.72
CA ARG A 211 -11.55 18.19 20.59
C ARG A 211 -12.11 17.12 19.65
N LEU A 212 -12.08 17.39 18.35
CA LEU A 212 -12.43 16.44 17.29
C LEU A 212 -11.20 15.69 16.77
N GLU A 213 -11.43 14.70 15.92
CA GLU A 213 -10.34 14.01 15.20
C GLU A 213 -9.55 15.00 14.32
N ASP A 214 -8.24 14.81 14.27
CA ASP A 214 -7.36 15.61 13.41
C ASP A 214 -7.59 15.20 11.95
N SER A 215 -7.73 16.16 11.06
CA SER A 215 -7.80 15.91 9.62
C SER A 215 -6.56 16.43 8.90
N TYR A 216 -6.36 15.97 7.68
CA TYR A 216 -5.24 16.42 6.86
C TYR A 216 -5.55 16.31 5.38
N VAL A 217 -4.81 17.09 4.59
CA VAL A 217 -4.78 16.99 3.14
C VAL A 217 -3.34 17.02 2.67
N ASN A 218 -3.02 16.21 1.66
CA ASN A 218 -1.74 16.24 0.97
C ASN A 218 -1.90 17.01 -0.34
N VAL A 219 -1.30 18.19 -0.43
CA VAL A 219 -1.21 18.91 -1.71
C VAL A 219 0.02 18.39 -2.45
N GLN A 220 -0.20 17.77 -3.62
CA GLN A 220 0.89 17.23 -4.44
C GLN A 220 1.55 18.37 -5.23
N VAL A 221 2.76 18.78 -4.82
CA VAL A 221 3.47 19.92 -5.42
C VAL A 221 4.62 19.44 -6.29
N GLY A 222 4.54 19.71 -7.59
CA GLY A 222 5.52 19.34 -8.60
C GLY A 222 6.70 20.31 -8.70
N SER A 223 7.72 19.86 -9.42
CA SER A 223 8.91 20.65 -9.78
C SER A 223 8.58 21.72 -10.81
N SER A 224 9.30 22.84 -10.80
CA SER A 224 9.24 23.84 -11.90
C SER A 224 9.93 23.36 -13.18
N ILE A 225 10.78 22.34 -13.09
CA ILE A 225 11.47 21.72 -14.21
C ILE A 225 11.00 20.27 -14.36
N PRO A 226 10.57 19.83 -15.56
CA PRO A 226 10.22 18.44 -15.80
C PRO A 226 11.40 17.49 -15.56
N ALA A 227 11.14 16.38 -14.88
CA ALA A 227 12.15 15.38 -14.54
C ALA A 227 11.55 13.96 -14.54
N PRO A 228 12.36 12.89 -14.59
CA PRO A 228 11.89 11.53 -14.32
C PRO A 228 11.33 11.39 -12.90
N THR A 229 10.57 10.32 -12.67
CA THR A 229 10.02 10.00 -11.34
C THR A 229 10.44 8.59 -10.91
N LEU A 230 11.07 8.48 -9.75
CA LEU A 230 11.33 7.20 -9.09
C LEU A 230 10.16 6.85 -8.18
N TYR A 231 9.57 5.68 -8.37
CA TYR A 231 8.54 5.11 -7.50
C TYR A 231 9.15 4.03 -6.61
N TYR A 232 8.71 3.95 -5.36
CA TYR A 232 9.18 2.94 -4.43
C TYR A 232 8.11 2.52 -3.44
N ALA A 233 8.09 1.24 -3.10
CA ALA A 233 7.14 0.65 -2.17
C ALA A 233 7.70 0.61 -0.75
N THR A 234 6.98 1.17 0.22
CA THR A 234 7.39 1.21 1.63
C THR A 234 6.77 0.06 2.44
N GLN A 235 7.55 -0.54 3.33
CA GLN A 235 7.08 -1.62 4.17
C GLN A 235 5.98 -1.16 5.13
N GLY A 236 4.76 -1.68 4.95
CA GLY A 236 3.59 -1.33 5.77
C GLY A 236 3.02 0.06 5.49
N GLY A 237 3.48 0.74 4.44
CA GLY A 237 3.02 2.06 4.04
C GLY A 237 2.52 2.08 2.59
N ASN A 238 2.56 3.26 1.97
CA ASN A 238 2.11 3.49 0.61
C ASN A 238 3.27 3.43 -0.40
N ILE A 239 2.90 3.30 -1.68
CA ILE A 239 3.79 3.63 -2.78
C ILE A 239 4.12 5.11 -2.67
N MET A 240 5.39 5.41 -2.70
CA MET A 240 5.94 6.75 -2.68
C MET A 240 6.56 7.04 -4.04
N ALA A 241 6.64 8.32 -4.40
CA ALA A 241 7.33 8.78 -5.60
C ALA A 241 8.28 9.92 -5.28
N VAL A 242 9.36 10.10 -6.04
CA VAL A 242 10.24 11.26 -5.91
C VAL A 242 10.77 11.69 -7.27
N LYS A 243 10.88 13.00 -7.50
CA LYS A 243 11.44 13.51 -8.76
C LYS A 243 12.94 13.29 -8.78
N LEU A 244 13.48 12.81 -9.90
CA LEU A 244 14.92 12.75 -10.13
C LEU A 244 15.38 14.07 -10.75
N VAL A 245 15.32 15.14 -9.97
CA VAL A 245 15.62 16.51 -10.40
C VAL A 245 16.92 17.01 -9.80
N ASP A 246 17.72 17.73 -10.59
CA ASP A 246 18.87 18.47 -10.10
C ASP A 246 18.41 19.69 -9.29
N LEU A 247 18.54 19.61 -7.96
CA LEU A 247 18.17 20.68 -7.04
C LEU A 247 18.93 21.99 -7.30
N SER A 248 20.11 21.95 -7.94
CA SER A 248 20.86 23.16 -8.27
C SER A 248 20.18 24.03 -9.33
N GLN A 249 19.25 23.45 -10.10
CA GLN A 249 18.44 24.15 -11.10
C GLN A 249 17.14 24.74 -10.53
N LEU A 250 16.84 24.48 -9.26
CA LEU A 250 15.63 24.94 -8.58
C LEU A 250 15.93 26.14 -7.67
N PRO A 251 14.89 26.89 -7.23
CA PRO A 251 15.08 27.97 -6.25
C PRO A 251 15.86 27.50 -5.01
N ALA A 252 16.77 28.35 -4.53
CA ALA A 252 17.64 28.01 -3.41
C ALA A 252 16.83 27.64 -2.16
N GLY A 253 17.15 26.49 -1.55
CA GLY A 253 16.46 25.99 -0.36
C GLY A 253 15.25 25.08 -0.65
N THR A 254 14.88 24.87 -1.91
CA THR A 254 13.86 23.87 -2.28
C THR A 254 14.28 22.47 -1.83
N LYS A 255 13.38 21.80 -1.13
CA LYS A 255 13.50 20.39 -0.74
C LYS A 255 12.76 19.52 -1.77
N ASN A 256 13.34 18.36 -2.10
CA ASN A 256 12.71 17.32 -2.90
C ASN A 256 12.20 16.22 -1.99
N LEU A 257 10.95 16.37 -1.53
CA LEU A 257 10.30 15.44 -0.64
C LEU A 257 9.52 14.40 -1.45
N PRO A 258 9.30 13.20 -0.91
CA PRO A 258 8.50 12.20 -1.61
C PRO A 258 7.03 12.62 -1.70
N PHE A 259 6.38 12.17 -2.76
CA PHE A 259 4.93 12.14 -2.90
C PHE A 259 4.41 10.84 -2.30
N ASP A 260 3.44 10.92 -1.40
CA ASP A 260 2.60 9.80 -1.00
C ASP A 260 1.50 9.63 -2.06
N MET A 261 1.54 8.50 -2.76
CA MET A 261 0.60 8.21 -3.86
C MET A 261 -0.77 7.78 -3.34
N GLY A 262 -0.95 7.59 -2.02
CA GLY A 262 -2.21 7.13 -1.42
C GLY A 262 -2.55 5.67 -1.69
N VAL A 263 -1.67 4.94 -2.38
CA VAL A 263 -1.86 3.54 -2.77
C VAL A 263 -1.02 2.65 -1.87
N ASN A 264 -1.65 1.68 -1.21
CA ASN A 264 -0.97 0.75 -0.33
C ASN A 264 0.12 -0.04 -1.08
N SER A 265 1.30 -0.18 -0.49
CA SER A 265 2.42 -0.89 -1.10
C SER A 265 2.17 -2.37 -1.33
N GLY A 266 1.28 -3.00 -0.55
CA GLY A 266 1.14 -4.45 -0.47
C GLY A 266 1.94 -5.04 0.70
N ASN A 267 1.94 -6.37 0.79
CA ASN A 267 2.64 -7.08 1.86
C ASN A 267 4.15 -7.17 1.58
N MET A 268 4.50 -7.66 0.39
CA MET A 268 5.88 -7.87 -0.06
C MET A 268 6.00 -7.65 -1.58
N PRO A 269 5.85 -6.40 -2.05
CA PRO A 269 6.12 -6.03 -3.44
C PRO A 269 7.61 -6.15 -3.74
N THR A 270 8.04 -7.29 -4.29
CA THR A 270 9.45 -7.56 -4.61
C THR A 270 9.90 -6.89 -5.89
N THR A 271 8.95 -6.53 -6.76
CA THR A 271 9.24 -5.80 -8.00
C THR A 271 8.16 -4.76 -8.30
N LEU A 272 8.59 -3.57 -8.70
CA LEU A 272 7.76 -2.60 -9.42
C LEU A 272 8.21 -2.55 -10.88
N VAL A 273 7.27 -2.54 -11.81
CA VAL A 273 7.54 -2.40 -13.24
C VAL A 273 6.79 -1.18 -13.76
N PHE A 274 7.49 -0.25 -14.39
CA PHE A 274 6.88 0.85 -15.10
C PHE A 274 6.57 0.43 -16.55
N ALA A 275 5.39 0.78 -17.06
CA ALA A 275 5.10 0.71 -18.48
C ALA A 275 4.04 1.74 -18.89
N THR A 276 4.09 2.17 -20.14
CA THR A 276 3.03 2.97 -20.77
C THR A 276 2.09 2.05 -21.53
N GLU A 277 0.88 1.87 -21.03
CA GLU A 277 -0.19 1.15 -21.72
C GLU A 277 -0.70 1.99 -22.89
N LYS A 278 -0.91 1.37 -24.05
CA LYS A 278 -1.43 2.02 -25.25
C LYS A 278 -2.76 1.40 -25.64
N THR A 279 -3.83 2.16 -25.53
CA THR A 279 -5.18 1.73 -25.91
C THR A 279 -5.59 2.44 -27.18
N VAL A 280 -5.75 1.68 -28.26
CA VAL A 280 -6.23 2.21 -29.55
C VAL A 280 -7.76 2.23 -29.52
N THR A 281 -8.33 3.43 -29.62
CA THR A 281 -9.76 3.65 -29.85
C THR A 281 -10.00 3.99 -31.32
N ASP A 282 -11.27 3.97 -31.76
CA ASP A 282 -11.65 4.35 -33.13
C ASP A 282 -11.19 5.76 -33.54
N SER A 283 -10.86 6.63 -32.56
CA SER A 283 -10.53 8.05 -32.80
C SER A 283 -9.15 8.49 -32.31
N ALA A 284 -8.48 7.73 -31.43
CA ALA A 284 -7.18 8.10 -30.85
C ALA A 284 -6.46 6.92 -30.20
N THR A 285 -5.13 7.01 -30.09
CA THR A 285 -4.37 6.17 -29.14
C THR A 285 -4.25 6.91 -27.82
N ILE A 286 -4.75 6.29 -26.76
CA ILE A 286 -4.65 6.80 -25.39
C ILE A 286 -3.44 6.11 -24.75
N GLU A 287 -2.51 6.90 -24.23
CA GLU A 287 -1.39 6.41 -23.44
C GLU A 287 -1.69 6.60 -21.95
N GLN A 288 -1.49 5.56 -21.15
CA GLN A 288 -1.58 5.63 -19.70
C GLN A 288 -0.30 5.07 -19.09
N ASP A 289 0.40 5.91 -18.35
CA ASP A 289 1.57 5.49 -17.58
C ASP A 289 1.10 4.75 -16.33
N ASN A 290 1.65 3.56 -16.11
CA ASN A 290 1.26 2.64 -15.05
C ASN A 290 2.47 2.05 -14.32
N ILE A 291 2.28 1.77 -13.04
CA ILE A 291 3.19 1.03 -12.18
C ILE A 291 2.53 -0.31 -11.84
N TYR A 292 3.17 -1.41 -12.23
CA TYR A 292 2.76 -2.78 -11.94
C TYR A 292 3.51 -3.24 -10.69
N ILE A 293 2.77 -3.45 -9.62
CA ILE A 293 3.25 -3.80 -8.29
C ILE A 293 3.11 -5.32 -8.14
N LEU A 294 4.23 -6.04 -8.22
CA LEU A 294 4.26 -7.50 -8.06
C LEU A 294 4.44 -7.84 -6.58
N ASP A 295 3.34 -8.10 -5.91
CA ASP A 295 3.28 -8.45 -4.49
C ASP A 295 3.18 -9.97 -4.32
N CYS A 296 4.22 -10.57 -3.73
CA CYS A 296 4.28 -11.99 -3.46
C CYS A 296 3.54 -12.42 -2.20
N GLY A 297 2.81 -11.50 -1.56
CA GLY A 297 1.97 -11.80 -0.43
C GLY A 297 2.77 -11.99 0.86
N LYS A 298 2.14 -12.62 1.86
CA LYS A 298 2.75 -12.82 3.17
C LYS A 298 3.70 -14.02 3.19
N GLN A 299 3.52 -14.95 2.26
CA GLN A 299 4.16 -16.26 2.25
C GLN A 299 5.26 -16.37 1.19
N TYR A 300 6.27 -15.52 1.32
CA TYR A 300 7.38 -15.44 0.37
C TYR A 300 8.57 -16.37 0.70
N TYR A 301 8.56 -16.98 1.89
CA TYR A 301 9.53 -18.01 2.29
C TYR A 301 8.87 -19.38 2.39
N TYR A 302 9.67 -20.44 2.38
CA TYR A 302 9.19 -21.81 2.46
C TYR A 302 8.54 -22.04 3.82
N ILE A 303 7.24 -22.30 3.79
CA ILE A 303 6.50 -22.83 4.92
C ILE A 303 6.10 -24.23 4.51
N ASN A 304 6.65 -25.25 5.19
CA ASN A 304 6.18 -26.62 5.04
C ASN A 304 4.79 -26.68 5.67
N ASP A 305 3.77 -27.01 4.91
CA ASP A 305 2.43 -26.98 5.45
C ASP A 305 1.58 -28.17 5.01
N GLU A 306 1.17 -28.94 6.02
CA GLU A 306 0.12 -29.94 5.95
C GLU A 306 -1.28 -29.29 6.09
N ALA A 307 -1.38 -27.95 6.02
CA ALA A 307 -2.54 -27.16 6.47
C ALA A 307 -3.26 -26.38 5.36
N GLY A 308 -2.75 -26.36 4.12
CA GLY A 308 -3.36 -25.63 3.01
C GLY A 308 -3.10 -24.12 3.09
N ASN A 309 -1.85 -23.71 3.23
CA ASN A 309 -1.38 -22.35 3.18
C ASN A 309 -1.68 -21.77 1.81
N LEU A 310 -2.76 -21.01 1.77
CA LEU A 310 -3.24 -20.39 0.55
C LEU A 310 -2.36 -19.18 0.22
N GLY A 311 -2.01 -19.05 -1.06
CA GLY A 311 -1.38 -17.88 -1.63
C GLY A 311 -2.28 -16.67 -1.47
N ASP A 312 -1.64 -15.52 -1.35
CA ASP A 312 -2.26 -14.22 -1.22
C ASP A 312 -1.55 -13.15 -2.07
N GLY A 313 -0.67 -13.60 -2.97
CA GLY A 313 0.04 -12.75 -3.91
C GLY A 313 -0.85 -12.23 -5.04
N LYS A 314 -0.49 -11.07 -5.55
CA LYS A 314 -1.23 -10.36 -6.61
C LYS A 314 -0.33 -9.39 -7.35
N ILE A 315 -0.74 -9.04 -8.56
CA ILE A 315 -0.19 -7.90 -9.29
C ILE A 315 -1.24 -6.78 -9.27
N THR A 316 -0.86 -5.63 -8.72
CA THR A 316 -1.72 -4.42 -8.72
C THR A 316 -1.18 -3.42 -9.75
N VAL A 317 -2.05 -2.83 -10.55
CA VAL A 317 -1.71 -1.77 -11.50
C VAL A 317 -2.17 -0.45 -10.92
N MET A 318 -1.24 0.48 -10.77
CA MET A 318 -1.49 1.84 -10.30
C MET A 318 -1.20 2.81 -11.45
N SER A 319 -2.08 3.79 -11.73
CA SER A 319 -1.71 4.89 -12.64
C SER A 319 -0.54 5.69 -12.06
N ALA A 320 0.31 6.28 -12.89
CA ALA A 320 1.48 7.04 -12.42
C ALA A 320 1.13 8.13 -11.40
N ASP A 321 -0.06 8.73 -11.48
CA ASP A 321 -0.57 9.73 -10.54
C ASP A 321 -1.21 9.16 -9.26
N GLY A 322 -1.28 7.84 -9.11
CA GLY A 322 -1.88 7.14 -7.97
C GLY A 322 -3.41 7.22 -7.90
N MET A 323 -4.07 7.91 -8.84
CA MET A 323 -5.53 8.14 -8.79
C MET A 323 -6.34 6.88 -9.08
N THR A 324 -5.78 5.92 -9.81
CA THR A 324 -6.48 4.69 -10.17
C THR A 324 -5.65 3.47 -9.79
N THR A 325 -6.32 2.45 -9.27
CA THR A 325 -5.72 1.15 -8.97
C THR A 325 -6.62 0.04 -9.45
N ASN A 326 -6.05 -1.00 -10.04
CA ASN A 326 -6.76 -2.21 -10.45
C ASN A 326 -5.95 -3.46 -10.13
N VAL A 327 -6.61 -4.58 -9.88
CA VAL A 327 -5.92 -5.88 -9.80
C VAL A 327 -5.71 -6.40 -11.22
N MET A 328 -4.48 -6.73 -11.59
CA MET A 328 -4.16 -7.39 -12.85
C MET A 328 -4.41 -8.89 -12.75
N VAL A 329 -3.80 -9.55 -11.77
CA VAL A 329 -3.94 -10.99 -11.51
C VAL A 329 -3.80 -11.27 -10.01
N THR A 330 -4.50 -12.28 -9.51
CA THR A 330 -4.45 -12.74 -8.12
C THR A 330 -4.26 -14.25 -8.00
N ASN A 331 -3.53 -14.71 -6.98
CA ASN A 331 -3.43 -16.12 -6.58
C ASN A 331 -4.09 -16.39 -5.22
N VAL A 332 -4.97 -15.48 -4.76
CA VAL A 332 -5.69 -15.64 -3.49
C VAL A 332 -6.46 -16.97 -3.47
N GLY A 333 -6.13 -17.82 -2.50
CA GLY A 333 -6.77 -19.14 -2.37
C GLY A 333 -6.07 -20.29 -3.12
N GLY A 334 -5.05 -19.99 -3.94
CA GLY A 334 -4.21 -20.99 -4.61
C GLY A 334 -3.03 -21.43 -3.74
N PRO A 335 -2.08 -22.23 -4.25
CA PRO A 335 -0.81 -22.51 -3.55
C PRO A 335 0.10 -21.29 -3.51
N ALA A 336 0.64 -20.91 -2.34
CA ALA A 336 1.51 -19.73 -2.17
C ALA A 336 2.75 -19.70 -3.09
N PHE A 337 3.26 -20.85 -3.49
CA PHE A 337 4.37 -20.96 -4.45
C PHE A 337 4.06 -20.36 -5.83
N ASN A 338 2.78 -20.21 -6.20
CA ASN A 338 2.35 -19.58 -7.45
C ASN A 338 2.21 -18.05 -7.36
N ASP A 339 2.47 -17.46 -6.18
CA ASP A 339 2.35 -16.02 -6.01
C ASP A 339 3.30 -15.27 -6.97
N PRO A 340 2.85 -14.17 -7.61
CA PRO A 340 3.71 -13.34 -8.45
C PRO A 340 4.95 -12.86 -7.69
N PHE A 341 6.12 -12.93 -8.33
CA PHE A 341 7.40 -12.70 -7.64
C PHE A 341 8.27 -11.64 -8.32
N GLN A 342 9.00 -11.97 -9.38
CA GLN A 342 9.88 -11.04 -10.10
C GLN A 342 9.31 -10.72 -11.47
N GLY A 343 9.57 -9.54 -12.03
CA GLY A 343 9.03 -9.22 -13.35
C GLY A 343 9.77 -8.15 -14.14
N CYS A 344 9.49 -8.12 -15.44
CA CYS A 344 9.94 -7.12 -16.40
C CYS A 344 8.91 -6.98 -17.52
N THR A 345 9.12 -6.03 -18.44
CA THR A 345 8.22 -5.83 -19.59
C THR A 345 9.00 -5.51 -20.86
N ASP A 346 8.42 -5.85 -22.01
CA ASP A 346 8.86 -5.38 -23.33
C ASP A 346 8.08 -4.13 -23.80
N GLY A 347 7.23 -3.55 -22.95
CA GLY A 347 6.35 -2.42 -23.26
C GLY A 347 4.98 -2.82 -23.82
N THR A 348 4.71 -4.12 -24.01
CA THR A 348 3.39 -4.64 -24.43
C THR A 348 2.89 -5.78 -23.55
N THR A 349 3.82 -6.58 -23.05
CA THR A 349 3.59 -7.78 -22.25
C THR A 349 4.34 -7.65 -20.94
N LEU A 350 3.68 -7.99 -19.84
CA LEU A 350 4.34 -8.20 -18.55
C LEU A 350 4.83 -9.65 -18.50
N TYR A 351 6.13 -9.82 -18.27
CA TYR A 351 6.75 -11.10 -17.96
C TYR A 351 6.98 -11.14 -16.46
N TYR A 352 6.47 -12.16 -15.79
CA TYR A 352 6.65 -12.28 -14.36
C TYR A 352 6.80 -13.73 -13.97
N THR A 353 7.51 -13.97 -12.89
CA THR A 353 7.75 -15.31 -12.39
C THR A 353 6.81 -15.62 -11.24
N ASP A 354 6.53 -16.90 -11.03
CA ASP A 354 6.17 -17.38 -9.69
C ASP A 354 7.43 -17.46 -8.82
N ARG A 355 7.41 -18.22 -7.72
CA ARG A 355 8.56 -18.37 -6.82
C ARG A 355 9.73 -19.18 -7.40
N ASN A 356 9.48 -20.28 -8.11
CA ASN A 356 10.53 -21.23 -8.51
C ASN A 356 10.28 -22.03 -9.81
N THR A 357 9.09 -21.99 -10.41
CA THR A 357 8.71 -22.86 -11.53
C THR A 357 9.11 -22.26 -12.86
N GLY A 358 8.69 -21.03 -13.14
CA GLY A 358 8.88 -20.43 -14.46
C GLY A 358 8.53 -18.96 -14.56
N ILE A 359 8.46 -18.51 -15.81
CA ILE A 359 8.02 -17.18 -16.24
C ILE A 359 6.66 -17.35 -16.90
N ARG A 360 5.71 -16.50 -16.50
CA ARG A 360 4.37 -16.31 -17.03
C ARG A 360 4.31 -14.99 -17.80
N THR A 361 3.25 -14.83 -18.57
CA THR A 361 3.02 -13.62 -19.37
C THR A 361 1.58 -13.20 -19.35
N LEU A 362 1.34 -11.90 -19.26
CA LEU A 362 0.04 -11.28 -19.49
C LEU A 362 0.21 -10.00 -20.31
N PRO A 363 -0.72 -9.66 -21.22
CA PRO A 363 -0.68 -8.35 -21.86
C PRO A 363 -0.85 -7.26 -20.80
N LEU A 364 -0.20 -6.10 -20.99
CA LEU A 364 -0.23 -5.00 -20.02
C LEU A 364 -1.64 -4.45 -19.75
N THR A 365 -2.60 -4.72 -20.65
CA THR A 365 -4.02 -4.36 -20.56
C THR A 365 -4.86 -5.34 -19.72
N ALA A 366 -4.33 -6.51 -19.33
CA ALA A 366 -5.08 -7.51 -18.57
C ALA A 366 -5.50 -6.98 -17.19
N ARG A 367 -6.73 -7.29 -16.75
CA ARG A 367 -7.29 -6.90 -15.44
C ARG A 367 -8.21 -7.99 -14.91
N GLY A 368 -8.17 -8.25 -13.61
CA GLY A 368 -9.07 -9.17 -12.92
C GLY A 368 -8.79 -10.67 -13.17
N GLU A 369 -7.60 -11.02 -13.65
CA GLU A 369 -7.23 -12.42 -13.89
C GLU A 369 -7.03 -13.19 -12.58
N THR A 370 -7.10 -14.52 -12.65
CA THR A 370 -6.75 -15.41 -11.52
C THR A 370 -5.70 -16.40 -11.96
N GLU A 371 -4.67 -16.60 -11.14
CA GLU A 371 -3.61 -17.56 -11.43
C GLU A 371 -4.17 -18.97 -11.57
N GLN A 372 -3.84 -19.62 -12.69
CA GLN A 372 -4.23 -21.01 -12.91
C GLN A 372 -3.23 -21.94 -12.23
N THR A 373 -3.75 -22.83 -11.38
CA THR A 373 -2.97 -23.80 -10.61
C THR A 373 -2.77 -25.08 -11.41
N ASN A 374 -1.67 -25.19 -12.18
CA ASN A 374 -1.34 -26.49 -12.76
C ASN A 374 0.17 -26.77 -12.84
N TYR A 375 0.74 -27.23 -11.72
CA TYR A 375 2.14 -27.67 -11.60
C TYR A 375 2.55 -28.81 -12.52
N THR A 376 1.58 -29.53 -13.10
CA THR A 376 1.83 -30.73 -13.90
C THR A 376 1.96 -30.46 -15.39
N SER A 377 1.82 -29.19 -15.81
CA SER A 377 1.86 -28.80 -17.22
C SER A 377 2.56 -27.47 -17.42
N THR A 378 3.01 -27.22 -18.64
CA THR A 378 3.50 -25.91 -19.09
C THR A 378 2.36 -24.93 -19.37
N ALA A 379 1.10 -25.32 -19.16
CA ALA A 379 -0.06 -24.47 -19.40
C ALA A 379 -0.03 -23.26 -18.46
N GLY A 380 -0.09 -22.05 -19.04
CA GLY A 380 0.00 -20.78 -18.31
C GLY A 380 1.42 -20.24 -18.13
N TYR A 381 2.46 -20.98 -18.53
CA TYR A 381 3.85 -20.52 -18.51
C TYR A 381 4.34 -20.19 -19.91
N TYR A 382 5.12 -19.10 -19.99
CA TYR A 382 5.94 -18.77 -21.15
C TYR A 382 7.15 -19.71 -21.24
N VAL A 383 7.80 -19.97 -20.10
CA VAL A 383 8.87 -20.96 -19.96
C VAL A 383 8.96 -21.46 -18.54
N ILE A 384 9.19 -22.76 -18.34
CA ILE A 384 9.55 -23.34 -17.05
C ILE A 384 10.98 -23.87 -17.05
N ASN A 385 11.56 -24.08 -15.87
CA ASN A 385 12.98 -24.47 -15.71
C ASN A 385 13.41 -25.64 -16.60
N ASN A 386 12.60 -26.70 -16.68
CA ASN A 386 12.92 -27.92 -17.42
C ASN A 386 12.66 -27.84 -18.93
N GLN A 387 12.23 -26.67 -19.45
CA GLN A 387 12.14 -26.40 -20.89
C GLN A 387 13.41 -25.74 -21.44
N LEU A 388 14.42 -25.50 -20.61
CA LEU A 388 15.74 -25.04 -21.03
C LEU A 388 16.77 -26.13 -20.73
N SER A 389 17.79 -26.27 -21.59
CA SER A 389 18.87 -27.25 -21.41
C SER A 389 19.73 -27.01 -20.16
N TYR A 390 19.53 -25.90 -19.46
CA TYR A 390 20.11 -25.63 -18.13
C TYR A 390 19.64 -26.60 -17.04
N TYR A 391 18.48 -27.25 -17.19
CA TYR A 391 17.95 -28.13 -16.15
C TYR A 391 18.82 -29.38 -15.99
N GLY A 392 19.34 -29.61 -14.78
CA GLY A 392 20.36 -30.62 -14.49
C GLY A 392 21.79 -30.23 -14.89
N GLN A 393 21.97 -29.05 -15.50
CA GLN A 393 23.24 -28.47 -15.94
C GLN A 393 23.40 -27.03 -15.42
N GLY A 394 23.09 -26.85 -14.13
CA GLY A 394 23.14 -25.54 -13.47
C GLY A 394 21.87 -25.25 -12.67
N ILE A 395 20.69 -25.31 -13.29
CA ILE A 395 19.40 -25.15 -12.61
C ILE A 395 18.88 -26.54 -12.20
N ALA A 396 18.34 -26.68 -10.99
CA ALA A 396 17.63 -27.88 -10.55
C ALA A 396 16.31 -27.51 -9.85
N TYR A 397 15.57 -28.54 -9.41
CA TYR A 397 14.32 -28.36 -8.67
C TYR A 397 14.54 -27.51 -7.41
N GLY A 398 13.62 -26.57 -7.18
CA GLY A 398 13.69 -25.63 -6.06
C GLY A 398 14.46 -24.34 -6.35
N ALA A 399 14.97 -24.13 -7.57
CA ALA A 399 15.67 -22.89 -7.92
C ALA A 399 14.78 -21.65 -7.85
N ILE A 400 15.09 -20.78 -6.88
CA ILE A 400 14.33 -19.59 -6.51
C ILE A 400 14.75 -18.42 -7.40
N HIS A 401 13.77 -17.68 -7.90
CA HIS A 401 14.03 -16.51 -8.74
C HIS A 401 14.56 -15.34 -7.92
N THR A 402 15.54 -14.62 -8.44
CA THR A 402 16.10 -13.42 -7.76
C THR A 402 16.10 -12.17 -8.61
N GLY A 403 15.78 -12.30 -9.88
CA GLY A 403 15.58 -11.17 -10.77
C GLY A 403 15.23 -11.66 -12.17
N LEU A 404 14.54 -10.80 -12.92
CA LEU A 404 14.20 -11.01 -14.30
C LEU A 404 14.45 -9.70 -15.06
N TYR A 405 15.20 -9.78 -16.15
CA TYR A 405 15.47 -8.63 -17.01
C TYR A 405 15.41 -9.08 -18.48
N LEU A 406 14.84 -8.24 -19.35
CA LEU A 406 14.80 -8.46 -20.79
C LEU A 406 15.62 -7.35 -21.45
N ASP A 407 16.73 -7.71 -22.09
CA ASP A 407 17.59 -6.73 -22.75
C ASP A 407 17.06 -6.28 -24.11
N ARG A 408 17.63 -5.20 -24.65
CA ARG A 408 17.18 -4.62 -25.94
C ARG A 408 17.35 -5.56 -27.13
N THR A 409 18.09 -6.66 -26.98
CA THR A 409 18.30 -7.68 -28.01
C THR A 409 17.29 -8.83 -27.93
N GLY A 410 16.39 -8.79 -26.95
CA GLY A 410 15.39 -9.83 -26.69
C GLY A 410 15.95 -11.05 -25.96
N MET A 411 17.08 -10.93 -25.27
CA MET A 411 17.62 -11.98 -24.41
C MET A 411 17.14 -11.78 -22.97
N PHE A 412 16.59 -12.84 -22.39
CA PHE A 412 16.21 -12.87 -20.99
C PHE A 412 17.43 -13.14 -20.13
N TRP A 413 17.56 -12.39 -19.04
CA TRP A 413 18.48 -12.63 -17.94
C TRP A 413 17.65 -13.03 -16.73
N TRP A 414 17.92 -14.22 -16.19
CA TRP A 414 17.10 -14.85 -15.17
C TRP A 414 17.97 -15.29 -14.00
N GLY A 415 17.90 -14.52 -12.92
CA GLY A 415 18.64 -14.78 -11.69
C GLY A 415 18.04 -15.94 -10.92
N LYS A 416 18.89 -16.89 -10.49
CA LYS A 416 18.50 -18.02 -9.65
C LYS A 416 19.43 -18.15 -8.46
N ASN A 417 18.83 -18.49 -7.32
CA ASN A 417 19.51 -18.95 -6.12
C ASN A 417 18.87 -20.25 -5.63
N TYR A 418 19.62 -21.01 -4.81
CA TYR A 418 19.20 -22.28 -4.20
C TYR A 418 19.00 -23.39 -5.23
N SER A 419 19.68 -24.55 -5.11
CA SER A 419 19.62 -25.61 -6.14
C SER A 419 19.91 -25.13 -7.59
N GLY A 420 20.79 -24.14 -7.72
CA GLY A 420 21.18 -23.51 -8.98
C GLY A 420 21.45 -22.03 -8.74
N ASN A 421 22.65 -21.57 -9.10
CA ASN A 421 23.23 -20.31 -8.65
C ASN A 421 23.79 -19.53 -9.84
N GLY A 422 23.42 -18.25 -9.94
CA GLY A 422 23.92 -17.33 -10.96
C GLY A 422 22.81 -16.73 -11.80
N ILE A 423 23.19 -16.10 -12.91
CA ILE A 423 22.27 -15.45 -13.84
C ILE A 423 22.30 -16.23 -15.16
N TYR A 424 21.16 -16.83 -15.49
CA TYR A 424 20.97 -17.65 -16.67
C TYR A 424 20.46 -16.77 -17.82
N ARG A 425 20.89 -17.06 -19.04
CA ARG A 425 20.48 -16.30 -20.22
C ARG A 425 19.83 -17.18 -21.26
N PHE A 426 18.76 -16.74 -21.89
CA PHE A 426 18.13 -17.49 -22.97
C PHE A 426 17.36 -16.56 -23.90
N ARG A 427 17.20 -16.99 -25.16
CA ARG A 427 16.30 -16.37 -26.13
C ARG A 427 15.01 -17.18 -26.23
N PRO A 428 13.91 -16.59 -26.74
CA PRO A 428 12.69 -17.34 -27.04
C PRO A 428 12.93 -18.58 -27.90
N SER A 429 13.91 -18.53 -28.81
CA SER A 429 14.30 -19.65 -29.65
C SER A 429 14.92 -20.85 -28.93
N ASP A 430 15.29 -20.70 -27.65
CA ASP A 430 15.93 -21.77 -26.87
C ASP A 430 14.92 -22.60 -26.07
N ILE A 431 13.70 -22.09 -25.93
CA ILE A 431 12.62 -22.75 -25.20
C ILE A 431 12.26 -24.07 -25.89
N GLY A 432 12.21 -25.15 -25.10
CA GLY A 432 11.91 -26.50 -25.56
C GLY A 432 13.12 -27.29 -26.07
N LYS A 433 14.29 -26.66 -26.27
CA LYS A 433 15.53 -27.35 -26.65
C LYS A 433 16.15 -28.02 -25.42
N THR A 434 15.73 -29.25 -25.15
CA THR A 434 16.13 -30.01 -23.97
C THR A 434 16.52 -31.45 -24.32
N GLY A 435 17.18 -32.14 -23.40
CA GLY A 435 17.56 -33.55 -23.55
C GLY A 435 19.07 -33.79 -23.45
N THR A 436 19.43 -35.07 -23.39
CA THR A 436 20.82 -35.50 -23.26
C THR A 436 21.68 -35.05 -24.44
N GLY A 437 22.78 -34.37 -24.16
CA GLY A 437 23.71 -33.88 -25.18
C GLY A 437 23.34 -32.54 -25.83
N VAL A 438 22.20 -31.93 -25.44
CA VAL A 438 21.88 -30.56 -25.84
C VAL A 438 22.72 -29.60 -24.98
N PRO A 439 23.57 -28.74 -25.59
CA PRO A 439 24.37 -27.78 -24.82
C PRO A 439 23.47 -26.73 -24.16
N ILE A 440 23.94 -26.14 -23.06
CA ILE A 440 23.33 -24.94 -22.49
C ILE A 440 23.38 -23.80 -23.53
N PRO A 441 22.33 -22.97 -23.64
CA PRO A 441 22.24 -21.98 -24.71
C PRO A 441 23.29 -20.87 -24.56
N HIS A 442 23.57 -20.46 -23.33
CA HIS A 442 24.57 -19.44 -23.01
C HIS A 442 25.37 -19.83 -21.76
N PRO A 443 26.62 -19.35 -21.58
CA PRO A 443 27.33 -19.52 -20.32
C PRO A 443 26.60 -18.84 -19.16
N ILE A 444 26.61 -19.49 -17.99
CA ILE A 444 25.99 -18.97 -16.75
C ILE A 444 26.84 -17.81 -16.23
N VAL A 445 26.22 -16.64 -16.02
CA VAL A 445 26.89 -15.45 -15.51
C VAL A 445 26.97 -15.51 -13.99
N LEU A 446 28.15 -15.22 -13.42
CA LEU A 446 28.40 -15.31 -11.98
C LEU A 446 28.01 -16.70 -11.41
N GLU A 447 28.39 -17.74 -12.14
CA GLU A 447 28.13 -19.14 -11.76
C GLU A 447 28.60 -19.40 -10.33
N THR A 448 27.85 -20.21 -9.58
CA THR A 448 28.08 -20.59 -8.16
C THR A 448 27.83 -19.48 -7.13
N THR A 449 27.66 -18.22 -7.56
CA THR A 449 27.37 -17.11 -6.65
C THR A 449 25.87 -16.96 -6.36
N GLN A 450 25.52 -16.10 -5.39
CA GLN A 450 24.13 -15.86 -5.01
C GLN A 450 23.71 -14.41 -5.32
N PRO A 451 23.45 -14.08 -6.59
CA PRO A 451 22.92 -12.77 -6.96
C PRO A 451 21.49 -12.63 -6.41
N ARG A 452 21.25 -11.61 -5.58
CA ARG A 452 19.92 -11.40 -4.97
C ARG A 452 19.03 -10.43 -5.75
N ALA A 453 19.66 -9.47 -6.40
CA ALA A 453 19.06 -8.53 -7.32
C ALA A 453 20.12 -8.18 -8.36
N PHE A 454 19.69 -7.88 -9.57
CA PHE A 454 20.59 -7.34 -10.59
C PHE A 454 19.81 -6.46 -11.57
N THR A 455 20.54 -5.62 -12.29
CA THR A 455 20.04 -4.90 -13.46
C THR A 455 21.18 -4.64 -14.44
N LEU A 456 20.84 -4.21 -15.65
CA LEU A 456 21.79 -3.82 -16.68
C LEU A 456 21.69 -2.31 -16.93
N ASP A 457 22.84 -1.68 -17.12
CA ASP A 457 22.96 -0.44 -17.87
C ASP A 457 23.60 -0.79 -19.21
N GLU A 458 22.74 -1.00 -20.20
CA GLU A 458 23.15 -1.42 -21.53
C GLU A 458 23.87 -0.32 -22.31
N ASP A 459 23.72 0.95 -21.91
CA ASP A 459 24.36 2.09 -22.57
C ASP A 459 25.80 2.27 -22.10
N LEU A 460 26.07 2.07 -20.80
CA LEU A 460 27.43 2.02 -20.27
C LEU A 460 28.08 0.64 -20.34
N GLY A 461 27.31 -0.42 -20.62
CA GLY A 461 27.81 -1.78 -20.70
C GLY A 461 28.11 -2.42 -19.34
N TYR A 462 27.34 -2.06 -18.31
CA TYR A 462 27.54 -2.57 -16.94
C TYR A 462 26.39 -3.45 -16.44
N LEU A 463 26.77 -4.50 -15.71
CA LEU A 463 25.89 -5.37 -14.94
C LEU A 463 26.06 -5.02 -13.45
N TYR A 464 24.99 -4.59 -12.81
CA TYR A 464 24.97 -4.31 -11.37
C TYR A 464 24.31 -5.45 -10.63
N VAL A 465 24.92 -5.93 -9.56
CA VAL A 465 24.45 -7.09 -8.81
C VAL A 465 24.58 -6.85 -7.31
N TRP A 466 23.55 -7.23 -6.56
CA TRP A 466 23.64 -7.39 -5.11
C TRP A 466 24.02 -8.83 -4.75
N MET A 467 25.07 -8.99 -3.96
CA MET A 467 25.61 -10.28 -3.55
C MET A 467 25.24 -10.55 -2.08
N THR A 468 24.69 -11.73 -1.77
CA THR A 468 24.28 -12.09 -0.38
C THR A 468 25.10 -13.19 0.27
N LYS A 469 26.03 -13.85 -0.45
CA LYS A 469 26.87 -14.91 0.11
C LYS A 469 28.16 -15.11 -0.71
N GLY A 470 29.30 -15.14 -0.02
CA GLY A 470 30.59 -15.50 -0.62
C GLY A 470 31.76 -15.03 0.24
N THR A 471 32.84 -15.79 0.28
CA THR A 471 34.14 -15.28 0.75
C THR A 471 34.73 -14.28 -0.23
N THR A 472 34.25 -14.25 -1.49
CA THR A 472 34.63 -13.28 -2.53
C THR A 472 33.60 -13.24 -3.68
N PRO A 473 33.10 -12.05 -4.10
CA PRO A 473 33.07 -10.84 -3.28
C PRO A 473 32.22 -11.11 -2.03
N GLY A 474 32.40 -10.26 -1.01
CA GLY A 474 31.57 -10.33 0.19
C GLY A 474 30.12 -9.92 -0.09
N VAL A 475 29.38 -9.65 0.98
CA VAL A 475 28.00 -9.14 0.88
C VAL A 475 28.01 -7.68 0.44
N GLY A 476 27.15 -7.31 -0.51
CA GLY A 476 26.95 -5.92 -0.90
C GLY A 476 26.79 -5.69 -2.40
N PHE A 477 27.04 -4.45 -2.83
CA PHE A 477 26.84 -3.98 -4.19
C PHE A 477 28.08 -4.26 -5.05
N THR A 478 27.86 -4.77 -6.25
CA THR A 478 28.93 -5.05 -7.23
C THR A 478 28.56 -4.53 -8.61
N GLN A 479 29.57 -4.09 -9.34
CA GLN A 479 29.48 -3.72 -10.76
C GLN A 479 30.43 -4.59 -11.56
N TYR A 480 29.95 -5.14 -12.67
CA TYR A 480 30.72 -5.92 -13.64
C TYR A 480 30.54 -5.33 -15.03
N ASN A 481 31.45 -5.63 -15.96
CA ASN A 481 31.17 -5.43 -17.38
C ASN A 481 30.14 -6.46 -17.85
N ILE A 482 29.20 -6.05 -18.71
CA ILE A 482 28.29 -6.99 -19.37
C ILE A 482 29.13 -7.95 -20.23
N PRO A 483 29.08 -9.27 -19.99
CA PRO A 483 29.80 -10.23 -20.80
C PRO A 483 29.18 -10.36 -22.20
N ALA A 484 29.99 -10.74 -23.18
CA ALA A 484 29.49 -11.14 -24.49
C ALA A 484 28.48 -12.32 -24.37
N GLU A 485 27.62 -12.48 -25.39
CA GLU A 485 26.56 -13.48 -25.40
C GLU A 485 27.07 -14.93 -25.21
N ASN A 486 28.28 -15.22 -25.72
CA ASN A 486 28.95 -16.52 -25.61
C ASN A 486 30.04 -16.55 -24.52
N ALA A 487 30.09 -15.57 -23.63
CA ALA A 487 31.06 -15.47 -22.54
C ALA A 487 30.36 -15.39 -21.18
N THR A 488 31.11 -15.62 -20.10
CA THR A 488 30.66 -15.39 -18.73
C THR A 488 31.53 -14.34 -18.04
N VAL A 489 31.07 -13.83 -16.90
CA VAL A 489 31.89 -13.10 -15.94
C VAL A 489 31.90 -13.87 -14.62
N THR A 490 33.09 -14.01 -14.02
CA THR A 490 33.30 -14.67 -12.73
C THR A 490 33.31 -13.64 -11.60
N TYR A 491 33.04 -14.12 -10.38
CA TYR A 491 32.84 -13.29 -9.18
C TYR A 491 34.02 -12.36 -8.85
N ASP A 492 35.23 -12.68 -9.27
CA ASP A 492 36.46 -11.93 -9.00
C ASP A 492 36.74 -10.82 -10.02
N LYS A 493 35.89 -10.64 -11.03
CA LYS A 493 36.07 -9.69 -12.14
C LYS A 493 35.21 -8.43 -12.02
N TYR A 494 34.84 -8.05 -10.80
CA TYR A 494 34.10 -6.81 -10.58
C TYR A 494 34.98 -5.58 -10.89
N VAL A 495 34.34 -4.54 -11.41
CA VAL A 495 34.90 -3.19 -11.58
C VAL A 495 34.87 -2.46 -10.24
N HIS A 496 33.72 -2.53 -9.54
CA HIS A 496 33.53 -1.98 -8.21
C HIS A 496 32.87 -3.00 -7.29
N PHE A 497 33.29 -3.02 -6.03
CA PHE A 497 32.64 -3.74 -4.95
C PHE A 497 32.54 -2.82 -3.73
N ILE A 498 31.34 -2.71 -3.19
CA ILE A 498 31.03 -1.92 -2.00
C ILE A 498 30.39 -2.85 -1.00
N THR A 499 31.09 -3.11 0.11
CA THR A 499 30.57 -3.92 1.20
C THR A 499 29.42 -3.19 1.88
N MET A 500 28.26 -3.86 1.93
CA MET A 500 27.04 -3.33 2.54
C MET A 500 26.29 -4.51 3.17
N GLU A 501 26.41 -4.67 4.47
CA GLU A 501 25.84 -5.79 5.22
C GLU A 501 24.33 -5.58 5.42
N ALA A 502 23.53 -6.54 4.96
CA ALA A 502 22.08 -6.48 5.04
C ALA A 502 21.52 -7.69 5.79
N ASP A 503 20.50 -7.46 6.62
CA ASP A 503 19.72 -8.52 7.26
C ASP A 503 18.42 -8.74 6.46
N PRO A 504 18.01 -10.00 6.26
CA PRO A 504 16.82 -10.31 5.50
C PRO A 504 15.54 -9.82 6.19
N ILE A 505 14.49 -9.56 5.41
CA ILE A 505 13.16 -9.19 5.96
C ILE A 505 12.53 -10.33 6.76
N ASN A 506 12.75 -11.57 6.36
CA ASN A 506 12.36 -12.79 7.08
C ASN A 506 13.53 -13.34 7.90
N THR A 507 13.28 -14.40 8.66
CA THR A 507 14.30 -15.09 9.47
C THR A 507 14.97 -16.25 8.72
N THR A 508 14.89 -16.30 7.38
CA THR A 508 15.44 -17.39 6.57
C THR A 508 16.49 -16.86 5.58
N ASP A 509 17.76 -17.00 5.94
CA ASP A 509 18.89 -16.48 5.14
C ASP A 509 18.86 -16.93 3.67
N ALA A 510 18.39 -18.15 3.40
CA ALA A 510 18.32 -18.73 2.06
C ALA A 510 17.32 -18.03 1.11
N GLU A 511 16.33 -17.33 1.67
CA GLU A 511 15.18 -16.79 0.92
C GLU A 511 14.90 -15.33 1.30
N GLY A 512 15.86 -14.74 2.00
CA GLY A 512 15.79 -13.40 2.54
C GLY A 512 15.67 -12.32 1.49
N VAL A 513 14.90 -11.28 1.77
CA VAL A 513 14.91 -10.03 0.99
C VAL A 513 15.87 -9.08 1.68
N TYR A 514 16.98 -8.74 1.02
CA TYR A 514 18.09 -7.96 1.60
C TYR A 514 18.17 -6.54 1.02
N THR A 515 17.92 -6.47 -0.29
CA THR A 515 17.85 -5.27 -1.10
C THR A 515 16.61 -5.38 -2.00
N THR A 516 16.17 -4.27 -2.55
CA THR A 516 15.17 -4.23 -3.62
C THR A 516 15.79 -4.60 -4.98
N GLN A 517 14.96 -4.69 -6.02
CA GLN A 517 15.43 -4.54 -7.39
C GLN A 517 16.22 -3.24 -7.56
N PHE A 518 17.05 -3.19 -8.60
CA PHE A 518 17.77 -1.99 -9.00
C PHE A 518 17.02 -1.28 -10.13
N ALA A 519 17.00 0.06 -10.12
CA ALA A 519 16.50 0.87 -11.22
C ALA A 519 17.60 1.80 -11.73
N VAL A 520 17.86 1.78 -13.03
CA VAL A 520 18.86 2.64 -13.66
C VAL A 520 18.16 3.87 -14.25
N ASP A 521 18.62 5.05 -13.88
CA ASP A 521 18.22 6.29 -14.54
C ASP A 521 18.97 6.41 -15.87
N ALA A 522 18.23 6.41 -16.99
CA ALA A 522 18.81 6.46 -18.33
C ALA A 522 19.54 7.77 -18.65
N GLN A 523 19.33 8.85 -17.86
CA GLN A 523 20.00 10.13 -18.10
C GLN A 523 21.31 10.27 -17.33
N THR A 524 21.29 9.88 -16.05
CA THR A 524 22.44 10.04 -15.15
C THR A 524 23.26 8.76 -14.98
N HIS A 525 22.71 7.62 -15.42
CA HIS A 525 23.23 6.28 -15.17
C HIS A 525 23.32 5.91 -13.70
N TYR A 526 22.66 6.66 -12.81
CA TYR A 526 22.58 6.34 -11.40
C TYR A 526 21.74 5.09 -11.19
N VAL A 527 22.20 4.21 -10.31
CA VAL A 527 21.51 2.96 -9.99
C VAL A 527 20.87 3.07 -8.62
N TYR A 528 19.54 3.19 -8.59
CA TYR A 528 18.76 3.33 -7.37
C TYR A 528 18.38 1.98 -6.78
N PHE A 529 18.46 1.86 -5.46
CA PHE A 529 18.12 0.65 -4.70
C PHE A 529 17.73 0.98 -3.26
N GLY A 530 16.79 0.22 -2.71
CA GLY A 530 16.50 0.23 -1.29
C GLY A 530 17.45 -0.69 -0.54
N PHE A 531 18.10 -0.17 0.50
CA PHE A 531 19.01 -0.92 1.34
C PHE A 531 18.44 -1.08 2.75
N ARG A 532 18.55 -2.30 3.28
CA ARG A 532 18.21 -2.61 4.68
C ARG A 532 19.47 -2.98 5.44
N ALA A 533 19.94 -2.05 6.26
CA ALA A 533 21.14 -2.26 7.06
C ALA A 533 20.96 -3.41 8.05
N ALA A 534 21.94 -4.31 8.11
CA ALA A 534 22.05 -5.30 9.16
C ALA A 534 22.31 -4.64 10.51
N THR A 535 22.03 -5.35 11.61
CA THR A 535 22.43 -4.90 12.96
C THR A 535 23.95 -4.73 13.13
N THR A 536 24.73 -5.43 12.30
CA THR A 536 26.20 -5.36 12.26
C THR A 536 26.75 -4.27 11.33
N GLU A 537 25.91 -3.68 10.47
CA GLU A 537 26.30 -2.61 9.54
C GLU A 537 26.57 -1.31 10.31
N LYS A 538 27.68 -0.64 9.96
CA LYS A 538 28.18 0.56 10.66
C LYS A 538 28.35 1.77 9.76
N THR A 539 28.39 1.55 8.45
CA THR A 539 28.70 2.57 7.44
C THR A 539 27.42 3.15 6.85
N TYR A 540 26.45 2.28 6.58
CA TYR A 540 25.23 2.63 5.86
C TYR A 540 24.00 2.38 6.74
N THR A 541 23.00 3.25 6.65
CA THR A 541 21.71 3.07 7.33
C THR A 541 20.66 2.56 6.36
N THR A 542 19.59 1.94 6.87
CA THR A 542 18.41 1.61 6.06
C THR A 542 17.86 2.85 5.36
N GLY A 543 17.47 2.71 4.08
CA GLY A 543 16.89 3.79 3.27
C GLY A 543 17.05 3.58 1.77
N LEU A 544 16.65 4.60 1.00
CA LEU A 544 16.91 4.69 -0.44
C LEU A 544 18.35 5.14 -0.72
N TYR A 545 19.03 4.45 -1.63
CA TYR A 545 20.38 4.78 -2.11
C TYR A 545 20.43 4.88 -3.62
N TYR A 546 21.46 5.54 -4.11
CA TYR A 546 21.91 5.38 -5.50
C TYR A 546 23.42 5.16 -5.57
N PHE A 547 23.85 4.37 -6.55
CA PHE A 547 25.25 4.26 -6.97
C PHE A 547 25.51 5.24 -8.12
N ASN A 548 26.61 5.99 -8.02
CA ASN A 548 27.10 6.86 -9.08
C ASN A 548 28.26 6.17 -9.84
N PRO A 549 28.08 5.80 -11.13
CA PRO A 549 29.12 5.14 -11.91
C PRO A 549 30.34 6.03 -12.18
N ASP A 550 30.21 7.36 -12.13
CA ASP A 550 31.33 8.27 -12.44
C ASP A 550 32.39 8.30 -11.33
N ASP A 551 31.98 8.13 -10.08
CA ASP A 551 32.89 8.14 -8.92
C ASP A 551 33.01 6.79 -8.20
N GLY A 552 32.17 5.81 -8.58
CA GLY A 552 32.18 4.46 -8.04
C GLY A 552 31.69 4.38 -6.59
N LYS A 553 30.81 5.28 -6.14
CA LYS A 553 30.32 5.35 -4.75
C LYS A 553 28.80 5.28 -4.66
N VAL A 554 28.33 4.92 -3.46
CA VAL A 554 26.90 4.94 -3.09
C VAL A 554 26.59 6.11 -2.17
N TYR A 555 25.40 6.69 -2.36
CA TYR A 555 24.91 7.83 -1.60
C TYR A 555 23.47 7.58 -1.12
N ASN A 556 23.17 7.96 0.12
CA ASN A 556 21.79 7.94 0.60
C ASN A 556 21.01 9.08 -0.07
N PHE A 557 19.88 8.74 -0.68
CA PHE A 557 19.06 9.69 -1.42
C PHE A 557 18.21 10.52 -0.46
N ASN A 558 18.46 11.83 -0.39
CA ASN A 558 17.74 12.82 0.43
C ASN A 558 17.60 12.49 1.92
N GLY A 559 18.53 11.72 2.51
CA GLY A 559 18.43 11.34 3.92
C GLY A 559 17.31 10.33 4.20
N ASN A 560 16.78 9.65 3.16
CA ASN A 560 15.67 8.71 3.27
C ASN A 560 16.00 7.56 4.24
N LYS A 561 15.01 7.16 5.05
CA LYS A 561 15.12 6.09 6.05
C LYS A 561 14.06 5.01 5.92
N ASP A 562 13.34 5.01 4.80
CA ASP A 562 12.24 4.09 4.58
C ASP A 562 12.76 2.67 4.41
N LYS A 563 11.96 1.69 4.84
CA LYS A 563 12.19 0.29 4.50
C LYS A 563 11.52 0.02 3.17
N ILE A 564 12.32 -0.14 2.12
CA ILE A 564 11.82 -0.22 0.75
C ILE A 564 11.80 -1.69 0.30
N LEU A 565 10.75 -2.07 -0.43
CA LEU A 565 10.51 -3.46 -0.87
C LEU A 565 10.70 -3.66 -2.38
N GLY A 566 10.37 -2.64 -3.18
CA GLY A 566 10.54 -2.62 -4.64
C GLY A 566 10.57 -1.17 -5.15
N LEU A 567 11.12 -0.96 -6.34
CA LEU A 567 11.21 0.38 -6.94
C LEU A 567 11.30 0.34 -8.47
N CYS A 568 10.92 1.41 -9.15
CA CYS A 568 11.11 1.57 -10.59
C CYS A 568 11.16 3.05 -10.98
N ILE A 569 11.64 3.35 -12.19
CA ILE A 569 11.69 4.71 -12.72
C ILE A 569 10.69 4.84 -13.86
N ASN A 570 9.85 5.87 -13.80
CA ASN A 570 9.19 6.44 -14.97
C ASN A 570 10.18 7.44 -15.62
N PRO A 571 10.70 7.16 -16.83
CA PRO A 571 11.68 8.02 -17.50
C PRO A 571 11.05 9.27 -18.14
N ARG A 572 9.73 9.40 -18.17
CA ARG A 572 9.06 10.57 -18.77
C ARG A 572 9.35 11.83 -17.96
N LEU A 573 9.62 12.91 -18.68
CA LEU A 573 9.90 14.21 -18.09
C LEU A 573 8.59 14.93 -17.78
N THR A 574 8.20 14.93 -16.51
CA THR A 574 6.97 15.59 -16.04
C THR A 574 7.28 16.50 -14.85
N ASN A 575 6.46 17.55 -14.65
CA ASN A 575 6.56 18.39 -13.45
C ASN A 575 6.08 17.63 -12.20
N LEU A 576 5.08 16.76 -12.36
CA LEU A 576 4.48 15.97 -11.30
C LEU A 576 4.60 14.45 -11.61
N PHE A 577 3.60 13.83 -12.24
CA PHE A 577 3.62 12.41 -12.63
C PHE A 577 3.39 12.27 -14.12
#